data_AF-A0A4C1TQU7-F1
#
_entry.id   AF-A0A4C1TQU7-F1
#
_cell.length_a   1.000
_cell.length_b   1.000
_cell.length_c   1.000
_cell.angle_alpha   90.00
_cell.angle_beta   90.00
_cell.angle_gamma   90.00
#
_symmetry.space_group_name_H-M   'P 1'
#
loop_
_entity.id
_entity.type
_entity.pdbx_description
1 polymer ?
#
loop_
_entity_poly.entity_id
_entity_poly.type
_entity_poly.pdbx_seq_one_letter_code
_entity_poly.pdbx_strand_id
1 'polypeptide(L)'
;MQVLKQVNVIYHDQIQFRLHLQLRALGHISTPSQLLTVSSAGSPLGRRTPRSLIPTRDNPPPELQQWLSQFQRWSHAERLLAVDRLIEHCEPTQVRHMMKVIEPQFQRDFISLLPRELALQVLSYLDPKDLLRAAQTCRSWRFLCDDNLLWKEKCRQAQILTEPRTDRPRRGRAGNMPPIASPWKAAYMRQHIVK
;
A
#
# COMPACT_ATOMS: atom_id res chain seq x y z
N MET A 1 -24.56 -5.82 8.87
CA MET A 1 -23.29 -6.48 9.29
C MET A 1 -22.50 -7.15 8.13
N GLN A 2 -22.89 -7.05 6.86
CA GLN A 2 -22.11 -7.59 5.72
C GLN A 2 -21.04 -6.62 5.19
N VAL A 3 -21.27 -5.30 5.27
CA VAL A 3 -20.30 -4.29 4.80
C VAL A 3 -19.03 -4.28 5.66
N LEU A 4 -19.15 -4.54 6.98
CA LEU A 4 -18.01 -4.66 7.88
C LEU A 4 -17.19 -5.94 7.65
N LYS A 5 -17.77 -7.00 7.07
CA LYS A 5 -17.02 -8.21 6.70
C LYS A 5 -16.17 -8.00 5.44
N GLN A 6 -16.60 -7.16 4.50
CA GLN A 6 -15.79 -6.79 3.34
C GLN A 6 -14.66 -5.81 3.69
N VAL A 7 -14.86 -4.93 4.68
CA VAL A 7 -13.77 -4.10 5.20
C VAL A 7 -12.76 -4.95 5.98
N ASN A 8 -13.20 -5.97 6.74
CA ASN A 8 -12.29 -6.80 7.54
C ASN A 8 -11.40 -7.74 6.71
N VAL A 9 -11.86 -8.20 5.54
CA VAL A 9 -11.04 -9.03 4.64
C VAL A 9 -9.86 -8.24 4.05
N ILE A 10 -10.06 -6.95 3.72
CA ILE A 10 -9.00 -6.10 3.17
C ILE A 10 -8.00 -5.67 4.24
N TYR A 11 -8.45 -5.45 5.49
CA TYR A 11 -7.58 -5.01 6.59
C TYR A 11 -6.81 -6.15 7.26
N HIS A 12 -7.36 -7.37 7.32
CA HIS A 12 -6.70 -8.49 8.00
C HIS A 12 -5.53 -9.08 7.18
N ASP A 13 -5.65 -9.15 5.86
CA ASP A 13 -4.57 -9.70 5.00
C ASP A 13 -3.41 -8.73 4.78
N GLN A 14 -3.68 -7.42 4.68
CA GLN A 14 -2.64 -6.40 4.50
C GLN A 14 -1.72 -6.23 5.72
N ILE A 15 -2.21 -6.49 6.93
CA ILE A 15 -1.40 -6.39 8.17
C ILE A 15 -0.58 -7.67 8.40
N GLN A 16 -1.16 -8.86 8.19
CA GLN A 16 -0.46 -10.13 8.38
C GLN A 16 0.66 -10.35 7.35
N PHE A 17 0.43 -9.99 6.08
CA PHE A 17 1.45 -10.16 5.04
C PHE A 17 2.66 -9.22 5.26
N ARG A 18 2.42 -8.01 5.77
CA ARG A 18 3.47 -7.02 6.04
C ARG A 18 4.27 -7.35 7.31
N LEU A 19 3.65 -7.90 8.35
CA LEU A 19 4.34 -8.37 9.56
C LEU A 19 5.20 -9.62 9.29
N HIS A 20 4.72 -10.56 8.45
CA HIS A 20 5.42 -11.79 8.11
C HIS A 20 6.66 -11.54 7.22
N LEU A 21 6.64 -10.50 6.37
CA LEU A 21 7.78 -10.07 5.56
C LEU A 21 8.87 -9.36 6.37
N GLN A 22 8.53 -8.68 7.47
CA GLN A 22 9.51 -8.01 8.33
C GLN A 22 10.20 -8.97 9.31
N LEU A 23 9.56 -10.08 9.70
CA LEU A 23 10.16 -11.11 10.56
C LEU A 23 11.17 -12.04 9.84
N ARG A 24 11.03 -12.24 8.51
CA ARG A 24 12.02 -13.00 7.72
C ARG A 24 13.28 -12.21 7.32
N ALA A 25 13.26 -10.88 7.44
CA ALA A 25 14.39 -10.02 7.06
C ALA A 25 15.47 -9.86 8.16
N LEU A 26 15.27 -10.42 9.35
CA LEU A 26 16.21 -10.30 10.47
C LEU A 26 16.85 -11.63 10.90
N GLY A 27 16.77 -12.69 10.09
CA GLY A 27 17.36 -13.98 10.45
C GLY A 27 17.95 -14.72 9.26
N HIS A 28 19.19 -14.38 8.87
CA HIS A 28 20.24 -15.39 8.67
C HIS A 28 21.61 -14.74 8.48
N ILE A 29 22.50 -15.00 9.44
CA ILE A 29 23.95 -14.82 9.38
C ILE A 29 24.55 -16.23 9.24
N SER A 30 25.68 -16.32 8.52
CA SER A 30 26.60 -17.48 8.34
C SER A 30 26.22 -18.39 7.17
N THR A 31 27.07 -18.69 6.19
CA THR A 31 28.51 -19.05 6.25
C THR A 31 29.25 -18.71 4.93
N PRO A 32 30.58 -18.50 4.96
CA PRO A 32 31.41 -18.89 3.83
C PRO A 32 32.69 -19.63 4.25
N SER A 33 32.91 -20.80 3.63
CA SER A 33 34.20 -21.45 3.35
C SER A 33 33.84 -22.52 2.31
N GLN A 34 34.47 -22.62 1.15
CA GLN A 34 35.89 -22.96 1.04
C GLN A 34 36.56 -22.41 -0.23
N LEU A 35 37.87 -22.19 -0.06
CA LEU A 35 38.90 -21.92 -1.08
C LEU A 35 39.05 -23.11 -2.03
N LEU A 36 39.11 -22.85 -3.34
CA LEU A 36 39.99 -23.60 -4.23
C LEU A 36 40.63 -22.68 -5.28
N THR A 37 41.92 -22.93 -5.42
CA THR A 37 42.97 -22.22 -6.14
C THR A 37 42.73 -22.13 -7.64
N VAL A 38 42.95 -20.94 -8.21
CA VAL A 38 43.03 -20.71 -9.65
C VAL A 38 44.38 -21.22 -10.16
N SER A 39 44.35 -22.17 -11.08
CA SER A 39 45.45 -22.45 -12.00
C SER A 39 44.98 -22.20 -13.43
N SER A 40 45.70 -21.32 -14.11
CA SER A 40 45.56 -20.91 -15.50
C SER A 40 46.02 -21.99 -16.48
N ALA A 41 45.21 -22.31 -17.49
CA ALA A 41 45.68 -22.77 -18.79
C ALA A 41 44.61 -22.46 -19.84
N GLY A 42 45.04 -21.81 -20.93
CA GLY A 42 44.16 -21.23 -21.94
C GLY A 42 43.43 -22.25 -22.82
N SER A 43 42.32 -21.78 -23.41
CA SER A 43 41.78 -22.26 -24.67
C SER A 43 40.87 -21.17 -25.28
N PRO A 44 40.94 -20.90 -26.59
CA PRO A 44 40.22 -19.83 -27.25
C PRO A 44 38.81 -20.26 -27.69
N LEU A 45 37.96 -19.26 -27.99
CA LEU A 45 36.63 -19.36 -28.61
C LEU A 45 35.45 -19.73 -27.69
N GLY A 46 35.25 -18.93 -26.63
CA GLY A 46 33.95 -18.84 -25.96
C GLY A 46 32.99 -17.95 -26.76
N ARG A 47 32.14 -18.56 -27.59
CA ARG A 47 30.93 -17.93 -28.13
C ARG A 47 30.11 -17.41 -26.94
N ARG A 48 30.18 -16.10 -26.68
CA ARG A 48 29.41 -15.46 -25.60
C ARG A 48 27.93 -15.67 -25.93
N THR A 49 27.29 -16.61 -25.24
CA THR A 49 25.84 -16.73 -25.27
C THR A 49 25.28 -15.38 -24.79
N PRO A 50 24.45 -14.69 -25.60
CA PRO A 50 23.84 -13.45 -25.14
C PRO A 50 23.01 -13.80 -23.90
N ARG A 51 23.31 -13.12 -22.78
CA ARG A 51 22.52 -13.22 -21.56
C ARG A 51 21.06 -13.00 -21.95
N SER A 52 20.20 -14.00 -21.74
CA SER A 52 18.76 -13.85 -21.96
C SER A 52 18.30 -12.63 -21.16
N LEU A 53 17.95 -11.56 -21.86
CA LEU A 53 17.52 -10.32 -21.24
C LEU A 53 16.21 -10.62 -20.52
N ILE A 54 16.21 -10.47 -19.20
CA ILE A 54 14.99 -10.61 -18.39
C ILE A 54 14.01 -9.54 -18.90
N PRO A 55 12.81 -9.92 -19.36
CA PRO A 55 11.83 -8.94 -19.83
C PRO A 55 11.47 -7.97 -18.70
N THR A 56 11.51 -6.68 -18.98
CA THR A 56 11.13 -5.61 -18.04
C THR A 56 10.11 -4.69 -18.70
N ARG A 57 9.58 -3.71 -17.94
CA ARG A 57 8.69 -2.69 -18.51
C ARG A 57 9.38 -1.88 -19.62
N ASP A 58 10.68 -1.63 -19.46
CA ASP A 58 11.49 -0.86 -20.42
C ASP A 58 11.99 -1.70 -21.58
N ASN A 59 11.95 -3.04 -21.46
CA ASN A 59 12.32 -3.99 -22.50
C ASN A 59 11.28 -5.13 -22.57
N PRO A 60 10.06 -4.85 -23.08
CA PRO A 60 9.02 -5.85 -23.18
C PRO A 60 9.34 -6.87 -24.29
N PRO A 61 8.75 -8.08 -24.25
CA PRO A 61 8.81 -9.01 -25.36
C PRO A 61 8.34 -8.33 -26.67
N PRO A 62 9.03 -8.51 -27.80
CA PRO A 62 8.70 -7.83 -29.07
C PRO A 62 7.23 -8.00 -29.50
N GLU A 63 6.65 -9.17 -29.23
CA GLU A 63 5.27 -9.51 -29.60
C GLU A 63 4.20 -8.93 -28.67
N LEU A 64 4.59 -8.42 -27.49
CA LEU A 64 3.63 -7.99 -26.46
C LEU A 64 2.71 -6.87 -26.96
N GLN A 65 3.25 -5.90 -27.71
CA GLN A 65 2.47 -4.77 -28.24
C GLN A 65 1.42 -5.23 -29.26
N GLN A 66 1.78 -6.18 -30.12
CA GLN A 66 0.87 -6.73 -31.11
C GLN A 66 -0.25 -7.52 -30.42
N TRP A 67 0.09 -8.35 -29.44
CA TRP A 67 -0.88 -9.12 -28.66
C TRP A 67 -1.88 -8.20 -27.93
N LEU A 68 -1.40 -7.15 -27.26
CA LEU A 68 -2.27 -6.17 -26.59
C LEU A 68 -3.18 -5.44 -27.57
N SER A 69 -2.67 -5.06 -28.74
CA SER A 69 -3.46 -4.42 -29.80
C SER A 69 -4.56 -5.34 -30.31
N GLN A 70 -4.27 -6.63 -30.47
CA GLN A 70 -5.26 -7.63 -30.84
C GLN A 70 -6.33 -7.80 -29.76
N PHE A 71 -5.93 -7.95 -28.49
CA PHE A 71 -6.84 -8.06 -27.36
C PHE A 71 -7.78 -6.85 -27.24
N GLN A 72 -7.29 -5.63 -27.51
CA GLN A 72 -8.10 -4.42 -27.51
C GLN A 72 -9.10 -4.34 -28.68
N ARG A 73 -8.91 -5.08 -29.77
CA ARG A 73 -9.87 -5.12 -30.89
C ARG A 73 -11.00 -6.11 -30.69
N TRP A 74 -10.82 -7.09 -29.80
CA TRP A 74 -11.85 -8.06 -29.44
C TRP A 74 -13.04 -7.42 -28.73
N SER A 75 -14.21 -8.03 -28.92
CA SER A 75 -15.45 -7.74 -28.20
C SER A 75 -15.32 -8.07 -26.71
N HIS A 76 -16.26 -7.60 -25.90
CA HIS A 76 -16.25 -7.84 -24.46
C HIS A 76 -16.26 -9.34 -24.12
N ALA A 77 -17.09 -10.14 -24.79
CA ALA A 77 -17.18 -11.59 -24.57
C ALA A 77 -15.88 -12.32 -24.94
N GLU A 78 -15.27 -11.96 -26.07
CA GLU A 78 -13.98 -12.52 -26.50
C GLU A 78 -12.86 -12.18 -25.52
N ARG A 79 -12.83 -10.96 -24.99
CA ARG A 79 -11.85 -10.56 -23.96
C ARG A 79 -11.99 -11.37 -22.68
N LEU A 80 -13.23 -11.60 -22.22
CA LEU A 80 -13.48 -12.43 -21.03
C LEU A 80 -12.99 -13.86 -21.25
N LEU A 81 -13.36 -14.47 -22.38
CA LEU A 81 -12.90 -15.81 -22.74
C LEU A 81 -11.37 -15.89 -22.82
N ALA A 82 -10.71 -14.90 -23.42
CA ALA A 82 -9.26 -14.86 -23.50
C ALA A 82 -8.59 -14.75 -22.13
N VAL A 83 -9.15 -13.97 -21.21
CA VAL A 83 -8.67 -13.88 -19.82
C VAL A 83 -8.85 -15.21 -19.10
N ASP A 84 -10.00 -15.86 -19.24
CA ASP A 84 -10.25 -17.17 -18.64
C ASP A 84 -9.22 -18.20 -19.14
N ARG A 85 -9.00 -18.26 -20.46
CA ARG A 85 -7.99 -19.14 -21.06
C ARG A 85 -6.57 -18.79 -20.62
N LEU A 86 -6.23 -17.52 -20.48
CA LEU A 86 -4.91 -17.11 -20.00
C LEU A 86 -4.67 -17.63 -18.57
N ILE A 87 -5.67 -17.48 -17.69
CA ILE A 87 -5.59 -17.94 -16.30
C ILE A 87 -5.41 -19.47 -16.23
N GLU A 88 -6.12 -20.22 -17.08
CA GLU A 88 -6.00 -21.69 -17.16
C GLU A 88 -4.58 -22.16 -17.50
N HIS A 89 -3.77 -21.33 -18.19
CA HIS A 89 -2.40 -21.67 -18.60
C HIS A 89 -1.34 -21.06 -17.67
N CYS A 90 -1.72 -20.36 -16.59
CA CYS A 90 -0.79 -19.76 -15.66
C CYS A 90 -0.29 -20.72 -14.58
N GLU A 91 0.98 -20.61 -14.21
CA GLU A 91 1.52 -21.28 -13.03
C GLU A 91 1.02 -20.64 -11.72
N PRO A 92 1.00 -21.38 -10.58
CA PRO A 92 0.57 -20.83 -9.29
C PRO A 92 1.30 -19.55 -8.85
N THR A 93 2.58 -19.39 -9.24
CA THR A 93 3.38 -18.18 -8.98
C THR A 93 2.88 -16.98 -9.78
N GLN A 94 2.47 -17.19 -11.03
CA GLN A 94 1.90 -16.18 -11.92
C GLN A 94 0.50 -15.78 -11.47
N VAL A 95 -0.34 -16.75 -11.07
CA VAL A 95 -1.67 -16.47 -10.50
C VAL A 95 -1.56 -15.62 -9.23
N ARG A 96 -0.60 -15.94 -8.33
CA ARG A 96 -0.33 -15.12 -7.15
C ARG A 96 0.12 -13.70 -7.52
N HIS A 97 0.94 -13.56 -8.55
CA HIS A 97 1.32 -12.25 -9.06
C HIS A 97 0.11 -11.48 -9.61
N MET A 98 -0.75 -12.12 -10.39
CA MET A 98 -1.98 -11.52 -10.92
C MET A 98 -2.89 -11.04 -9.79
N MET A 99 -3.13 -11.84 -8.75
CA MET A 99 -3.92 -11.44 -7.60
C MET A 99 -3.37 -10.15 -6.95
N LYS A 100 -2.06 -10.07 -6.76
CA LYS A 100 -1.40 -8.87 -6.22
C LYS A 100 -1.60 -7.62 -7.10
N VAL A 101 -1.69 -7.79 -8.42
CA VAL A 101 -1.87 -6.69 -9.38
C VAL A 101 -3.34 -6.29 -9.53
N ILE A 102 -4.25 -7.27 -9.50
CA ILE A 102 -5.69 -7.12 -9.74
C ILE A 102 -6.41 -6.61 -8.49
N GLU A 103 -6.10 -7.14 -7.31
CA GLU A 103 -6.80 -6.82 -6.06
C GLU A 103 -6.90 -5.31 -5.78
N PRO A 104 -5.84 -4.50 -5.96
CA PRO A 104 -5.93 -3.04 -5.78
C PRO A 104 -6.90 -2.35 -6.76
N GLN A 105 -7.15 -2.91 -7.94
CA GLN A 105 -8.07 -2.32 -8.94
C GLN A 105 -9.54 -2.38 -8.50
N PHE A 106 -9.87 -3.32 -7.60
CA PHE A 106 -11.21 -3.45 -7.05
C PHE A 106 -11.43 -2.64 -5.77
N GLN A 107 -10.37 -2.06 -5.21
CA GLN A 107 -10.47 -1.21 -4.04
C GLN A 107 -10.87 0.21 -4.49
N ARG A 108 -12.18 0.44 -4.66
CA ARG A 108 -12.69 1.80 -4.78
C ARG A 108 -12.57 2.51 -3.45
N ASP A 109 -11.94 3.68 -3.48
CA ASP A 109 -11.93 4.61 -2.36
C ASP A 109 -13.33 5.20 -2.15
N PHE A 110 -14.20 4.44 -1.48
CA PHE A 110 -15.58 4.84 -1.23
C PHE A 110 -15.68 6.09 -0.36
N ILE A 111 -14.70 6.35 0.53
CA ILE A 111 -14.66 7.55 1.36
C ILE A 111 -14.46 8.79 0.50
N SER A 112 -13.57 8.73 -0.51
CA SER A 112 -13.38 9.84 -1.46
C SER A 112 -14.57 10.02 -2.43
N LEU A 113 -15.49 9.06 -2.53
CA LEU A 113 -16.72 9.17 -3.32
C LEU A 113 -17.89 9.78 -2.52
N LEU A 114 -17.78 9.87 -1.20
CA LEU A 114 -18.82 10.46 -0.36
C LEU A 114 -18.70 11.99 -0.29
N PRO A 115 -19.81 12.73 -0.17
CA PRO A 115 -19.81 14.08 0.35
C PRO A 115 -19.05 14.16 1.68
N ARG A 116 -18.37 15.28 1.92
CA ARG A 116 -17.44 15.45 3.06
C ARG A 116 -18.08 15.11 4.41
N GLU A 117 -19.33 15.52 4.61
CA GLU A 117 -20.07 15.33 5.85
C GLU A 117 -20.34 13.84 6.12
N LEU A 118 -20.72 13.09 5.08
CA LEU A 118 -20.95 11.65 5.17
C LEU A 118 -19.64 10.89 5.37
N ALA A 119 -18.56 11.33 4.72
CA ALA A 119 -17.23 10.76 4.91
C ALA A 119 -16.77 10.91 6.37
N LEU A 120 -16.90 12.12 6.95
CA LEU A 120 -16.58 12.37 8.36
C LEU A 120 -17.49 11.61 9.31
N GLN A 121 -18.77 11.47 8.98
CA GLN A 121 -19.70 10.67 9.80
C GLN A 121 -19.27 9.20 9.85
N VAL A 122 -18.92 8.60 8.70
CA VAL A 122 -18.39 7.23 8.66
C VAL A 122 -17.10 7.11 9.48
N LEU A 123 -16.17 8.05 9.31
CA LEU A 123 -14.89 8.06 10.05
C LEU A 123 -15.09 8.28 11.57
N SER A 124 -16.18 8.91 12.00
CA SER A 124 -16.51 9.12 13.41
C SER A 124 -16.76 7.82 14.18
N TYR A 125 -17.18 6.76 13.49
CA TYR A 125 -17.38 5.44 14.09
C TYR A 125 -16.08 4.66 14.33
N LEU A 126 -14.95 5.11 13.78
CA LEU A 126 -13.66 4.46 13.98
C LEU A 126 -13.05 4.83 15.33
N ASP A 127 -12.42 3.86 15.98
CA ASP A 127 -11.61 4.15 17.16
C ASP A 127 -10.37 5.00 16.79
N PRO A 128 -9.80 5.78 17.73
CA PRO A 128 -8.64 6.61 17.44
C PRO A 128 -7.46 5.86 16.81
N LYS A 129 -7.22 4.60 17.20
CA LYS A 129 -6.20 3.74 16.58
C LYS A 129 -6.50 3.45 15.11
N ASP A 130 -7.75 3.14 14.79
CA ASP A 130 -8.18 2.86 13.42
C ASP A 130 -8.23 4.12 12.58
N LEU A 131 -8.56 5.26 13.16
CA LEU A 131 -8.49 6.56 12.50
C LEU A 131 -7.04 6.93 12.12
N LEU A 132 -6.07 6.63 12.99
CA LEU A 132 -4.65 6.82 12.68
C LEU A 132 -4.14 5.86 11.60
N ARG A 133 -4.67 4.63 11.54
CA ARG A 133 -4.37 3.68 10.44
C ARG A 133 -5.01 4.16 9.13
N ALA A 134 -6.26 4.60 9.17
CA ALA A 134 -6.99 5.17 8.05
C ALA A 134 -6.28 6.40 7.46
N ALA A 135 -5.69 7.27 8.28
CA ALA A 135 -4.89 8.42 7.83
C ALA A 135 -3.60 8.06 7.04
N GLN A 136 -3.22 6.78 6.99
CA GLN A 136 -2.04 6.30 6.28
C GLN A 136 -2.34 5.76 4.87
N THR A 137 -3.61 5.68 4.47
CA THR A 137 -4.00 5.11 3.16
C THR A 137 -3.62 6.06 2.01
N CYS A 138 -4.10 7.30 2.02
CA CYS A 138 -3.80 8.32 1.01
C CYS A 138 -3.91 9.74 1.57
N ARG A 139 -3.59 10.76 0.76
CA ARG A 139 -3.64 12.17 1.18
C ARG A 139 -5.06 12.64 1.50
N SER A 140 -6.07 12.19 0.74
CA SER A 140 -7.49 12.52 0.95
C SER A 140 -7.98 12.00 2.31
N TRP A 141 -7.73 10.72 2.59
CA TRP A 141 -8.05 10.11 3.87
C TRP A 141 -7.33 10.77 5.03
N ARG A 142 -6.03 11.10 4.87
CA ARG A 142 -5.30 11.83 5.90
C ARG A 142 -5.98 13.16 6.24
N PHE A 143 -6.38 13.92 5.23
CA PHE A 143 -7.06 15.20 5.44
C PHE A 143 -8.38 15.04 6.20
N LEU A 144 -9.20 14.03 5.87
CA LEU A 144 -10.46 13.76 6.57
C LEU A 144 -10.24 13.22 7.98
N CYS A 145 -9.33 12.27 8.15
CA CYS A 145 -9.00 11.68 9.44
C CYS A 145 -8.34 12.68 10.40
N ASP A 146 -7.77 13.76 9.89
CA ASP A 146 -7.15 14.83 10.69
C ASP A 146 -8.15 15.92 11.10
N ASP A 147 -9.43 15.81 10.74
CA ASP A 147 -10.44 16.82 11.03
C ASP A 147 -10.52 17.20 12.52
N ASN A 148 -10.57 18.51 12.77
CA ASN A 148 -10.49 19.04 14.13
C ASN A 148 -11.70 18.68 15.00
N LEU A 149 -12.90 18.65 14.42
CA LEU A 149 -14.12 18.34 15.16
C LEU A 149 -14.21 16.84 15.45
N LEU A 150 -13.74 16.02 14.50
CA LEU A 150 -13.60 14.58 14.69
C LEU A 150 -12.73 14.26 15.92
N TRP A 151 -11.56 14.89 16.03
CA TRP A 151 -10.66 14.68 17.17
C TRP A 151 -11.15 15.35 18.45
N LYS A 152 -11.88 16.46 18.37
CA LYS A 152 -12.55 17.05 19.55
C LYS A 152 -13.51 16.05 20.18
N GLU A 153 -14.31 15.38 19.36
CA GLU A 153 -15.24 14.37 19.84
C GLU A 153 -14.51 13.14 20.43
N LYS A 154 -13.43 12.68 19.80
CA LYS A 154 -12.59 11.60 20.37
C LYS A 154 -11.96 11.98 21.71
N CYS A 155 -11.48 13.20 21.85
CA CYS A 155 -10.99 13.72 23.12
C CYS A 155 -12.09 13.77 24.19
N ARG A 156 -13.28 14.25 23.84
CA ARG A 156 -14.44 14.26 24.73
C ARG A 156 -14.79 12.85 25.23
N GLN A 157 -14.80 11.87 24.34
CA GLN A 157 -15.03 10.45 24.67
C GLN A 157 -13.95 9.88 25.60
N ALA A 158 -12.70 10.29 25.42
CA ALA A 158 -11.58 9.90 26.27
C ALA A 158 -11.41 10.77 27.54
N GLN A 159 -12.41 11.62 27.87
CA GLN A 159 -12.39 12.54 29.01
C GLN A 159 -11.19 13.52 29.02
N ILE A 160 -10.69 13.85 27.83
CA ILE A 160 -9.64 14.83 27.62
C ILE A 160 -10.30 16.21 27.55
N LEU A 161 -10.45 16.85 28.72
CA LEU A 161 -11.09 18.17 28.85
C LEU A 161 -10.15 19.35 28.59
N THR A 162 -8.86 19.08 28.36
CA THR A 162 -7.88 20.13 28.11
C THR A 162 -8.11 20.72 26.71
N GLU A 163 -8.70 21.92 26.66
CA GLU A 163 -8.72 22.74 25.45
C GLU A 163 -7.28 22.89 24.94
N PRO A 164 -6.97 22.42 23.72
CA PRO A 164 -5.63 22.55 23.18
C PRO A 164 -5.30 24.03 23.08
N ARG A 165 -4.11 24.43 23.55
CA ARG A 165 -3.59 25.80 23.34
C ARG A 165 -3.75 26.17 21.86
N THR A 166 -4.62 27.13 21.59
CA THR A 166 -4.88 27.66 20.24
C THR A 166 -3.78 28.59 19.76
N ASP A 167 -2.75 28.82 20.60
CA ASP A 167 -1.57 29.59 20.28
C ASP A 167 -0.90 29.03 19.03
N ARG A 168 -1.28 29.60 17.88
CA ARG A 168 -0.56 29.42 16.62
C ARG A 168 0.89 29.79 16.90
N PRO A 169 1.88 28.92 16.64
CA PRO A 169 3.25 29.39 16.60
C PRO A 169 3.30 30.55 15.61
N ARG A 170 3.72 31.74 16.08
CA ARG A 170 4.04 32.90 15.23
C ARG A 170 4.86 32.35 14.07
N ARG A 171 4.37 32.51 12.83
CA ARG A 171 5.02 32.03 11.60
C ARG A 171 6.53 32.26 11.70
N GLY A 172 7.26 31.20 12.04
CA GLY A 172 8.71 31.18 11.92
C GLY A 172 9.04 31.10 10.43
N ARG A 173 10.04 31.87 10.00
CA ARG A 173 10.61 31.81 8.65
C ARG A 173 11.06 30.38 8.28
N ALA A 174 10.17 29.60 7.68
CA ALA A 174 10.48 28.46 6.80
C ALA A 174 9.15 27.86 6.33
N GLY A 175 8.78 28.13 5.08
CA GLY A 175 7.51 27.71 4.46
C GLY A 175 7.38 26.21 4.16
N ASN A 176 7.84 25.32 5.06
CA ASN A 176 7.80 23.87 4.86
C ASN A 176 7.14 23.07 6.00
N MET A 177 6.55 23.72 7.02
CA MET A 177 5.82 22.99 8.06
C MET A 177 4.37 22.72 7.59
N PRO A 178 3.93 21.45 7.50
CA PRO A 178 2.53 21.14 7.20
C PRO A 178 1.63 21.80 8.25
N PRO A 179 0.44 22.30 7.87
CA PRO A 179 -0.49 22.86 8.83
C PRO A 179 -0.79 21.83 9.93
N ILE A 180 -0.77 22.26 11.18
CA ILE A 180 -1.08 21.42 12.34
C ILE A 180 -2.42 20.71 12.06
N ALA A 181 -2.33 19.38 11.86
CA ALA A 181 -3.42 18.51 11.44
C ALA A 181 -4.71 18.75 12.24
N SER A 182 -4.60 18.84 13.56
CA SER A 182 -5.68 19.25 14.46
C SER A 182 -5.10 19.47 15.86
N PRO A 183 -5.34 20.62 16.52
CA PRO A 183 -4.93 20.82 17.91
C PRO A 183 -5.48 19.74 18.87
N TRP A 184 -6.70 19.25 18.63
CA TRP A 184 -7.30 18.15 19.39
C TRP A 184 -6.61 16.81 19.13
N LYS A 185 -6.23 16.52 17.87
CA LYS A 185 -5.42 15.34 17.55
C LYS A 185 -4.09 15.38 18.31
N ALA A 186 -3.41 16.53 18.31
CA ALA A 186 -2.16 16.69 19.04
C ALA A 186 -2.34 16.51 20.55
N ALA A 187 -3.44 17.02 21.14
CA ALA A 187 -3.76 16.81 22.55
C ALA A 187 -4.00 15.31 22.87
N TYR A 188 -4.77 14.62 22.04
CA TYR A 188 -5.00 13.18 22.16
C TYR A 188 -3.68 12.40 22.13
N MET A 189 -2.84 12.65 21.12
CA MET A 189 -1.57 11.95 20.96
C MET A 189 -0.62 12.18 22.14
N ARG A 190 -0.56 13.40 22.70
CA ARG A 190 0.27 13.69 23.88
C ARG A 190 -0.10 12.83 25.10
N GLN A 191 -1.38 12.53 25.30
CA GLN A 191 -1.81 11.72 26.44
C GLN A 191 -1.67 10.21 26.21
N HIS A 192 -1.75 9.78 24.95
CA HIS A 192 -1.73 8.36 24.57
C HIS A 192 -0.36 7.83 24.10
N ILE A 193 0.63 8.69 23.84
CA ILE A 193 2.03 8.29 23.57
C ILE A 193 2.81 8.04 24.87
N VAL A 194 2.36 8.57 26.02
CA VAL A 194 3.09 8.56 27.31
C VAL A 194 2.67 7.37 28.20
N LYS A 195 2.43 6.19 27.62
CA LYS A 195 2.17 4.95 28.38
C LYS A 195 3.00 3.79 27.88
#